data_AF-A0A7H9B8B6-F1
#
_entry.id   AF-A0A7H9B8B6-F1
#
_cell.length_a   1.000
_cell.length_b   1.000
_cell.length_c   1.000
_cell.angle_alpha   90.00
_cell.angle_beta   90.00
_cell.angle_gamma   90.00
#
_symmetry.space_group_name_H-M   'P 1'
#
loop_
_entity.id
_entity.type
_entity.pdbx_description
1 polymer ?
#
loop_
_entity_poly.entity_id
_entity_poly.type
_entity_poly.pdbx_seq_one_letter_code
_entity_poly.pdbx_strand_id
1 'polypeptide(L)'
;MEELGTVLGVDIKELSLKSANSSGDDALSNFLNDYHTQRYQANNSLWDELKNLEEDHQQVQTTLESVIPPIREYIENFNLQLSEFTNDLGFIRNKSSELKSLLEYNSVKLANISPLVNDLMISPSVIKDIIHSKINSSWIENIAYIKDKQEIYLKYKQDNEIAVPKDFGQLCQVLNISKEIVLERSKKFIIREIKKLRGHQPVPCQPVQNEMIKVKEIFQFIVENNYSLALELRQAYSYSMRWYYKAYFSRYIRSLTILQFKMIDAQYALGNGLSNTSFKKGSGFAISSYLTTTYGRTSVAVTDESIQDYFQISKRLSLLTQEDNTVMVSQIAENNTMQNYVEVGFKNLNLAILDNCTVEYKFLKEFFLIKSNEQELKGIIEQVFQYTFDEALEYTKQLFLNTYDIFGVLISIRIAQQLQFESQRRKMPVVEEYLNAQLMLLWPKFQQLVDFQCESLRRVSITTNVANIFGKATQRDPLTTPHELTVQFAKFLTSFLTLAITHEDQIDERSEPLYNSIIRVRNDFETVMTKCSKKTKSPERMLATNYMYLYNSLQHQHTTLQIYDSASLPLILKETEDHFKALVEAFSNVK
;
A
#
# COMPACT_ATOMS: atom_id res chain seq x y z
N MET A 1 53.08 38.99 -138.13
CA MET A 1 51.62 39.14 -138.27
C MET A 1 50.85 37.97 -137.67
N GLU A 2 51.18 36.70 -137.92
CA GLU A 2 50.48 35.57 -137.25
C GLU A 2 50.49 35.65 -135.71
N GLU A 3 51.62 36.00 -135.08
CA GLU A 3 51.69 36.14 -133.60
C GLU A 3 51.04 37.42 -133.01
N LEU A 4 50.54 38.33 -133.84
CA LEU A 4 49.73 39.47 -133.40
C LEU A 4 48.24 39.29 -133.75
N GLY A 5 47.95 38.51 -134.80
CA GLY A 5 46.61 37.96 -135.05
C GLY A 5 46.16 36.99 -133.95
N THR A 6 47.07 36.26 -133.30
CA THR A 6 46.72 35.36 -132.18
C THR A 6 46.29 36.06 -130.88
N VAL A 7 46.41 37.39 -130.78
CA VAL A 7 45.89 38.18 -129.65
C VAL A 7 44.67 39.04 -130.05
N LEU A 8 44.47 39.32 -131.35
CA LEU A 8 43.42 40.23 -131.86
C LEU A 8 42.40 39.63 -132.84
N GLY A 9 42.63 38.43 -133.38
CA GLY A 9 41.59 37.57 -134.00
C GLY A 9 41.14 37.84 -135.45
N VAL A 10 41.99 38.35 -136.36
CA VAL A 10 41.67 38.47 -137.83
C VAL A 10 42.91 38.23 -138.73
N ASP A 11 42.71 38.10 -140.05
CA ASP A 11 43.42 37.24 -141.05
C ASP A 11 44.65 37.82 -141.84
N ILE A 12 45.22 37.01 -142.75
CA ILE A 12 46.63 36.97 -143.24
C ILE A 12 47.02 37.87 -144.45
N LYS A 13 48.31 38.27 -144.51
CA LYS A 13 49.12 38.90 -145.60
C LYS A 13 49.25 40.43 -145.55
N GLU A 14 50.07 40.99 -144.66
CA GLU A 14 51.54 40.91 -144.80
C GLU A 14 52.22 39.58 -144.39
N LEU A 15 53.39 39.14 -144.88
CA LEU A 15 54.21 39.38 -146.10
C LEU A 15 54.59 40.82 -146.55
N SER A 16 55.84 41.13 -146.94
CA SER A 16 57.06 40.31 -147.09
C SER A 16 58.33 41.13 -146.74
N LEU A 17 59.52 40.56 -146.94
CA LEU A 17 60.81 41.23 -146.69
C LEU A 17 60.92 42.62 -147.35
N LYS A 18 61.70 43.49 -146.69
CA LYS A 18 62.66 44.48 -147.24
C LYS A 18 62.66 44.59 -148.79
N SER A 19 62.65 45.80 -149.35
CA SER A 19 63.81 46.69 -149.20
C SER A 19 63.59 48.16 -149.56
N ALA A 20 64.46 48.98 -148.96
CA ALA A 20 65.02 50.22 -149.49
C ALA A 20 64.98 50.42 -151.02
N ASN A 21 64.70 51.65 -151.47
CA ASN A 21 65.72 52.47 -152.15
C ASN A 21 65.30 53.93 -152.45
N SER A 22 66.29 54.83 -152.33
CA SER A 22 66.53 56.06 -153.10
C SER A 22 65.38 56.97 -153.61
N SER A 23 65.35 58.18 -153.04
CA SER A 23 65.26 59.49 -153.72
C SER A 23 64.11 59.82 -154.70
N GLY A 24 63.37 60.89 -154.37
CA GLY A 24 62.62 61.72 -155.33
C GLY A 24 61.15 61.91 -154.95
N ASP A 25 60.87 63.01 -154.24
CA ASP A 25 59.66 63.86 -154.22
C ASP A 25 58.25 63.18 -154.17
N ASP A 26 57.30 63.52 -153.30
CA ASP A 26 57.14 64.64 -152.36
C ASP A 26 56.47 64.17 -151.05
N ALA A 27 57.05 64.46 -149.89
CA ALA A 27 56.52 64.02 -148.59
C ALA A 27 55.55 65.01 -147.93
N LEU A 28 55.53 66.28 -148.36
CA LEU A 28 54.79 67.35 -147.68
C LEU A 28 53.28 67.35 -147.97
N SER A 29 52.88 66.84 -149.14
CA SER A 29 51.50 66.81 -149.63
C SER A 29 50.63 65.78 -148.92
N ASN A 30 51.19 64.61 -148.56
CA ASN A 30 50.44 63.57 -147.85
C ASN A 30 50.23 63.89 -146.36
N PHE A 31 51.19 64.56 -145.70
CA PHE A 31 51.10 64.85 -144.26
C PHE A 31 49.95 65.81 -143.89
N LEU A 32 49.56 66.71 -144.81
CA LEU A 32 48.47 67.66 -144.57
C LEU A 32 47.06 67.06 -144.69
N ASN A 33 46.92 65.88 -145.31
CA ASN A 33 45.60 65.28 -145.56
C ASN A 33 45.10 64.39 -144.40
N ASP A 34 46.01 63.82 -143.60
CA ASP A 34 45.65 62.87 -142.53
C ASP A 34 45.08 63.52 -141.25
N TYR A 35 45.25 64.84 -141.06
CA TYR A 35 44.90 65.53 -139.81
C TYR A 35 43.39 65.75 -139.55
N HIS A 36 42.50 65.37 -140.49
CA HIS A 36 41.08 65.72 -140.43
C HIS A 36 40.11 64.61 -140.00
N THR A 37 40.56 63.40 -139.64
CA THR A 37 39.64 62.29 -139.33
C THR A 37 39.21 62.24 -137.86
N GLN A 38 37.90 62.40 -137.61
CA GLN A 38 37.28 62.43 -136.28
C GLN A 38 37.37 61.06 -135.56
N ARG A 39 38.18 60.95 -134.48
CA ARG A 39 38.13 59.79 -133.57
C ARG A 39 38.40 60.06 -132.08
N TYR A 40 38.39 61.33 -131.66
CA TYR A 40 38.60 61.72 -130.26
C TYR A 40 37.51 62.66 -129.74
N GLN A 41 36.43 62.09 -129.19
CA GLN A 41 35.60 62.71 -128.16
C GLN A 41 35.28 61.65 -127.10
N ALA A 42 35.45 62.00 -125.82
CA ALA A 42 35.29 61.07 -124.70
C ALA A 42 33.80 60.96 -124.30
N ASN A 43 33.33 59.74 -124.06
CA ASN A 43 32.01 59.48 -123.49
C ASN A 43 32.07 59.53 -121.96
N ASN A 44 31.26 60.39 -121.34
CA ASN A 44 31.24 60.57 -119.88
C ASN A 44 30.63 59.39 -119.09
N SER A 45 29.98 58.43 -119.76
CA SER A 45 29.22 57.36 -119.09
C SER A 45 30.07 56.36 -118.28
N LEU A 46 31.33 56.12 -118.68
CA LEU A 46 32.21 55.19 -117.96
C LEU A 46 32.67 55.72 -116.59
N TRP A 47 32.61 57.04 -116.37
CA TRP A 47 33.01 57.64 -115.09
C TRP A 47 31.95 57.45 -114.00
N ASP A 48 30.66 57.46 -114.37
CA ASP A 48 29.58 57.22 -113.40
C ASP A 48 29.50 55.73 -112.98
N GLU A 49 29.73 54.78 -113.89
CA GLU A 49 29.81 53.35 -113.53
C GLU A 49 31.02 53.03 -112.63
N LEU A 50 32.19 53.62 -112.93
CA LEU A 50 33.38 53.46 -112.10
C LEU A 50 33.16 54.05 -110.69
N LYS A 51 32.51 55.21 -110.61
CA LYS A 51 32.20 55.87 -109.34
C LYS A 51 31.20 55.07 -108.49
N ASN A 52 30.14 54.51 -109.09
CA ASN A 52 29.21 53.63 -108.37
C ASN A 52 29.91 52.37 -107.84
N LEU A 53 30.79 51.75 -108.63
CA LEU A 53 31.60 50.61 -108.19
C LEU A 53 32.57 50.97 -107.05
N GLU A 54 33.12 52.19 -107.05
CA GLU A 54 33.98 52.69 -105.98
C GLU A 54 33.19 52.98 -104.69
N GLU A 55 31.98 53.53 -104.79
CA GLU A 55 31.07 53.71 -103.65
C GLU A 55 30.60 52.36 -103.07
N ASP A 56 30.20 51.39 -103.90
CA ASP A 56 29.83 50.03 -103.46
C ASP A 56 31.02 49.32 -102.79
N HIS A 57 32.24 49.44 -103.35
CA HIS A 57 33.45 48.86 -102.77
C HIS A 57 33.78 49.49 -101.42
N GLN A 58 33.68 50.82 -101.29
CA GLN A 58 33.81 51.50 -100.00
C GLN A 58 32.74 51.04 -99.00
N GLN A 59 31.51 50.78 -99.43
CA GLN A 59 30.44 50.31 -98.54
C GLN A 59 30.67 48.87 -98.05
N VAL A 60 31.13 47.98 -98.94
CA VAL A 60 31.53 46.61 -98.58
C VAL A 60 32.74 46.62 -97.65
N GLN A 61 33.78 47.42 -97.94
CA GLN A 61 34.95 47.51 -97.06
C GLN A 61 34.59 48.12 -95.70
N THR A 62 33.78 49.19 -95.68
CA THR A 62 33.31 49.81 -94.43
C THR A 62 32.49 48.83 -93.60
N THR A 63 31.62 48.01 -94.20
CA THR A 63 30.84 47.00 -93.44
C THR A 63 31.72 45.84 -92.95
N LEU A 64 32.70 45.39 -93.74
CA LEU A 64 33.67 44.37 -93.32
C LEU A 64 34.56 44.84 -92.16
N GLU A 65 34.99 46.11 -92.18
CA GLU A 65 35.86 46.70 -91.15
C GLU A 65 35.11 47.20 -89.91
N SER A 66 33.88 47.69 -90.04
CA SER A 66 33.14 48.29 -88.91
C SER A 66 32.11 47.38 -88.24
N VAL A 67 31.52 46.40 -88.94
CA VAL A 67 30.40 45.59 -88.41
C VAL A 67 30.85 44.20 -87.96
N ILE A 68 31.75 43.56 -88.71
CA ILE A 68 32.21 42.20 -88.39
C ILE A 68 33.08 42.13 -87.12
N PRO A 69 34.06 43.03 -86.89
CA PRO A 69 34.88 43.00 -85.68
C PRO A 69 34.08 43.13 -84.37
N PRO A 70 33.15 44.09 -84.18
CA PRO A 70 32.39 44.18 -82.93
C PRO A 70 31.38 43.04 -82.75
N ILE A 71 30.83 42.46 -83.82
CA ILE A 71 29.99 41.24 -83.71
C ILE A 71 30.84 40.05 -83.26
N ARG A 72 32.06 39.91 -83.80
CA ARG A 72 33.00 38.87 -83.37
C ARG A 72 33.40 39.05 -81.91
N GLU A 73 33.77 40.27 -81.52
CA GLU A 73 34.12 40.61 -80.13
C GLU A 73 32.93 40.37 -79.18
N TYR A 74 31.70 40.68 -79.60
CA TYR A 74 30.49 40.36 -78.82
C TYR A 74 30.29 38.85 -78.66
N ILE A 75 30.50 38.04 -79.70
CA ILE A 75 30.36 36.57 -79.64
C ILE A 75 31.51 35.95 -78.82
N GLU A 76 32.73 36.45 -78.92
CA GLU A 76 33.86 36.00 -78.10
C GLU A 76 33.60 36.35 -76.61
N ASN A 77 33.17 37.59 -76.30
CA ASN A 77 32.78 37.99 -74.95
C ASN A 77 31.57 37.20 -74.41
N PHE A 78 30.56 36.92 -75.23
CA PHE A 78 29.41 36.11 -74.82
C PHE A 78 29.80 34.66 -74.53
N ASN A 79 30.70 34.07 -75.32
CA ASN A 79 31.23 32.74 -75.02
C ASN A 79 32.11 32.71 -73.77
N LEU A 80 32.90 33.77 -73.52
CA LEU A 80 33.66 33.93 -72.27
C LEU A 80 32.71 34.02 -71.05
N GLN A 81 31.67 34.87 -71.12
CA GLN A 81 30.66 34.96 -70.06
C GLN A 81 29.90 33.65 -69.86
N LEU A 82 29.53 32.94 -70.94
CA LEU A 82 28.86 31.64 -70.84
C LEU A 82 29.77 30.58 -70.21
N SER A 83 31.07 30.62 -70.52
CA SER A 83 32.07 29.76 -69.89
C SER A 83 32.25 30.09 -68.41
N GLU A 84 32.34 31.37 -68.04
CA GLU A 84 32.39 31.84 -66.65
C GLU A 84 31.17 31.40 -65.85
N PHE A 85 29.95 31.65 -66.35
CA PHE A 85 28.71 31.18 -65.72
C PHE A 85 28.61 29.65 -65.64
N THR A 86 29.16 28.92 -66.62
CA THR A 86 29.19 27.45 -66.59
C THR A 86 30.19 26.94 -65.54
N ASN A 87 31.34 27.60 -65.40
CA ASN A 87 32.34 27.32 -64.37
C ASN A 87 31.79 27.63 -62.97
N ASP A 88 31.09 28.75 -62.80
CA ASP A 88 30.42 29.13 -61.55
C ASP A 88 29.28 28.18 -61.20
N LEU A 89 28.45 27.77 -62.17
CA LEU A 89 27.42 26.77 -61.95
C LEU A 89 28.04 25.40 -61.61
N GLY A 90 29.16 25.05 -62.23
CA GLY A 90 29.97 23.89 -61.87
C GLY A 90 30.52 23.97 -60.45
N PHE A 91 31.05 25.12 -60.05
CA PHE A 91 31.54 25.39 -58.69
C PHE A 91 30.42 25.30 -57.66
N ILE A 92 29.27 25.95 -57.90
CA ILE A 92 28.08 25.88 -57.03
C ILE A 92 27.57 24.45 -56.93
N ARG A 93 27.51 23.70 -58.04
CA ARG A 93 27.10 22.29 -58.05
C ARG A 93 28.06 21.42 -57.24
N ASN A 94 29.36 21.62 -57.39
CA ASN A 94 30.38 20.90 -56.62
C ASN A 94 30.31 21.26 -55.13
N LYS A 95 30.16 22.55 -54.79
CA LYS A 95 30.01 23.02 -53.40
C LYS A 95 28.72 22.51 -52.75
N SER A 96 27.62 22.43 -53.51
CA SER A 96 26.36 21.84 -53.06
C SER A 96 26.48 20.34 -52.82
N SER A 97 27.19 19.61 -53.69
CA SER A 97 27.51 18.19 -53.51
C SER A 97 28.39 17.94 -52.27
N GLU A 98 29.42 18.77 -52.06
CA GLU A 98 30.29 18.75 -50.88
C GLU A 98 29.48 19.02 -49.59
N LEU A 99 28.66 20.07 -49.57
CA LEU A 99 27.79 20.39 -48.44
C LEU A 99 26.77 19.29 -48.15
N LYS A 100 26.21 18.65 -49.19
CA LYS A 100 25.31 17.50 -49.03
C LYS A 100 26.05 16.31 -48.39
N SER A 101 27.25 15.99 -48.87
CA SER A 101 28.09 14.93 -48.29
C SER A 101 28.47 15.22 -46.84
N LEU A 102 28.83 16.48 -46.52
CA LEU A 102 29.09 16.92 -45.15
C LEU A 102 27.83 16.87 -44.26
N LEU A 103 26.65 17.14 -44.80
CA LEU A 103 25.38 17.04 -44.08
C LEU A 103 25.03 15.58 -43.79
N GLU A 104 25.17 14.68 -44.77
CA GLU A 104 24.99 13.23 -44.59
C GLU A 104 26.01 12.64 -43.60
N TYR A 105 27.28 13.06 -43.67
CA TYR A 105 28.32 12.66 -42.71
C TYR A 105 28.02 13.14 -41.29
N ASN A 106 27.59 14.39 -41.13
CA ASN A 106 27.23 14.93 -39.82
C ASN A 106 25.92 14.35 -39.28
N SER A 107 24.93 14.05 -40.13
CA SER A 107 23.68 13.43 -39.69
C SER A 107 23.89 12.01 -39.19
N VAL A 108 24.72 11.20 -39.88
CA VAL A 108 25.12 9.85 -39.42
C VAL A 108 25.90 9.93 -38.10
N LYS A 109 26.82 10.88 -37.95
CA LYS A 109 27.52 11.10 -36.66
C LYS A 109 26.58 11.54 -35.54
N LEU A 110 25.68 12.48 -35.80
CA LEU A 110 24.69 12.95 -34.82
C LEU A 110 23.71 11.85 -34.42
N ALA A 111 23.32 10.98 -35.35
CA ALA A 111 22.49 9.81 -35.05
C ALA A 111 23.17 8.84 -34.07
N ASN A 112 24.50 8.69 -34.13
CA ASN A 112 25.26 7.86 -33.20
C ASN A 112 25.57 8.55 -31.87
N ILE A 113 25.80 9.87 -31.88
CA ILE A 113 26.17 10.65 -30.68
C ILE A 113 24.95 11.03 -29.83
N SER A 114 23.81 11.34 -30.46
CA SER A 114 22.56 11.73 -29.76
C SER A 114 22.10 10.72 -28.69
N PRO A 115 21.98 9.40 -28.96
CA PRO A 115 21.62 8.43 -27.92
C PRO A 115 22.66 8.39 -26.80
N LEU A 116 23.95 8.30 -27.13
CA LEU A 116 25.05 8.29 -26.15
C LEU A 116 25.02 9.51 -25.22
N VAL A 117 24.70 10.71 -25.76
CA VAL A 117 24.57 11.94 -24.97
C VAL A 117 23.33 11.89 -24.08
N ASN A 118 22.17 11.45 -24.57
CA ASN A 118 20.95 11.33 -23.77
C ASN A 118 21.09 10.28 -22.64
N ASP A 119 21.78 9.17 -22.92
CA ASP A 119 22.01 8.09 -21.97
C ASP A 119 23.01 8.49 -20.88
N LEU A 120 24.06 9.23 -21.23
CA LEU A 120 25.05 9.74 -20.25
C LEU A 120 24.58 11.00 -19.50
N MET A 121 23.79 11.89 -20.11
CA MET A 121 23.39 13.14 -19.45
C MET A 121 22.48 12.91 -18.24
N ILE A 122 22.89 13.50 -17.12
CA ILE A 122 22.12 13.65 -15.89
C ILE A 122 21.57 15.08 -15.87
N SER A 123 20.24 15.24 -15.84
CA SER A 123 19.63 16.58 -15.88
C SER A 123 20.00 17.41 -14.64
N PRO A 124 20.55 18.63 -14.79
CA PRO A 124 20.88 19.49 -13.64
C PRO A 124 19.67 19.89 -12.80
N SER A 125 18.46 19.87 -13.37
CA SER A 125 17.21 20.09 -12.63
C SER A 125 16.98 18.96 -11.63
N VAL A 126 17.15 17.70 -12.06
CA VAL A 126 17.01 16.52 -11.19
C VAL A 126 18.04 16.57 -10.05
N ILE A 127 19.27 17.01 -10.31
CA ILE A 127 20.30 17.21 -9.26
C ILE A 127 19.85 18.29 -8.24
N LYS A 128 19.31 19.43 -8.72
CA LYS A 128 18.76 20.47 -7.83
C LYS A 128 17.58 19.96 -7.01
N ASP A 129 16.70 19.16 -7.60
CA ASP A 129 15.56 18.55 -6.92
C ASP A 129 16.02 17.50 -5.88
N ILE A 130 17.02 16.68 -6.19
CA ILE A 130 17.67 15.78 -5.21
C ILE A 130 18.19 16.56 -4.00
N ILE A 131 18.84 17.72 -4.21
CA ILE A 131 19.45 18.53 -3.15
C ILE A 131 18.42 19.34 -2.36
N HIS A 132 17.39 19.90 -2.99
CA HIS A 132 16.52 20.90 -2.36
C HIS A 132 15.06 20.48 -2.16
N SER A 133 14.52 19.54 -2.94
CA SER A 133 13.08 19.23 -2.89
C SER A 133 12.67 18.49 -1.61
N LYS A 134 11.38 18.60 -1.27
CA LYS A 134 10.76 17.84 -0.17
C LYS A 134 10.53 16.39 -0.63
N ILE A 135 10.81 15.46 0.26
CA ILE A 135 10.61 14.02 0.02
C ILE A 135 9.11 13.73 -0.05
N ASN A 136 8.63 13.60 -1.28
CA ASN A 136 7.26 13.33 -1.70
C ASN A 136 7.30 12.18 -2.72
N SER A 137 6.15 11.74 -3.26
CA SER A 137 6.10 10.73 -4.34
C SER A 137 6.94 11.10 -5.56
N SER A 138 6.97 12.37 -5.98
CA SER A 138 7.85 12.84 -7.07
C SER A 138 9.35 12.77 -6.74
N TRP A 139 9.73 12.61 -5.48
CA TRP A 139 11.14 12.36 -5.11
C TRP A 139 11.55 10.91 -5.32
N ILE A 140 10.58 9.99 -5.35
CA ILE A 140 10.80 8.56 -5.63
C ILE A 140 11.17 8.38 -7.10
N GLU A 141 10.52 9.12 -8.00
CA GLU A 141 10.87 9.18 -9.43
C GLU A 141 12.35 9.59 -9.64
N ASN A 142 12.88 10.50 -8.82
CA ASN A 142 14.30 10.85 -8.84
C ASN A 142 15.22 9.69 -8.39
N ILE A 143 14.77 8.82 -7.49
CA ILE A 143 15.51 7.60 -7.09
C ILE A 143 15.49 6.58 -8.23
N ALA A 144 14.33 6.36 -8.85
CA ALA A 144 14.19 5.49 -10.02
C ALA A 144 15.11 5.96 -11.16
N TYR A 145 15.08 7.26 -11.49
CA TYR A 145 15.97 7.86 -12.48
C TYR A 145 17.47 7.66 -12.15
N ILE A 146 17.88 7.78 -10.88
CA ILE A 146 19.26 7.47 -10.47
C ILE A 146 19.58 5.99 -10.65
N LYS A 147 18.65 5.08 -10.36
CA LYS A 147 18.83 3.63 -10.53
C LYS A 147 18.96 3.25 -12.00
N ASP A 148 18.10 3.79 -12.87
CA ASP A 148 18.18 3.60 -14.32
C ASP A 148 19.52 4.12 -14.86
N LYS A 149 19.95 5.32 -14.44
CA LYS A 149 21.28 5.84 -14.78
C LYS A 149 22.42 4.98 -14.23
N GLN A 150 22.29 4.37 -13.06
CA GLN A 150 23.30 3.41 -12.56
C GLN A 150 23.39 2.16 -13.45
N GLU A 151 22.27 1.57 -13.87
CA GLU A 151 22.29 0.43 -14.80
C GLU A 151 22.90 0.80 -16.16
N ILE A 152 22.56 1.98 -16.70
CA ILE A 152 23.11 2.51 -17.95
C ILE A 152 24.64 2.68 -17.83
N TYR A 153 25.13 3.31 -16.76
CA TYR A 153 26.56 3.51 -16.53
C TYR A 153 27.31 2.20 -16.28
N LEU A 154 26.67 1.18 -15.71
CA LEU A 154 27.25 -0.16 -15.57
C LEU A 154 27.41 -0.85 -16.92
N LYS A 155 26.43 -0.75 -17.83
CA LYS A 155 26.51 -1.30 -19.20
C LYS A 155 27.68 -0.68 -19.98
N TYR A 156 27.78 0.66 -20.02
CA TYR A 156 28.91 1.36 -20.64
C TYR A 156 30.28 1.09 -20.00
N LYS A 157 30.32 0.57 -18.78
CA LYS A 157 31.57 0.16 -18.11
C LYS A 157 31.96 -1.30 -18.41
N GLN A 158 31.03 -2.12 -18.90
CA GLN A 158 31.27 -3.51 -19.30
C GLN A 158 31.57 -3.62 -20.80
N ASP A 159 30.87 -2.84 -21.64
CA ASP A 159 31.10 -2.79 -23.08
C ASP A 159 32.34 -1.95 -23.44
N ASN A 160 33.51 -2.60 -23.42
CA ASN A 160 34.80 -2.00 -23.82
C ASN A 160 34.86 -1.52 -25.29
N GLU A 161 33.87 -1.84 -26.12
CA GLU A 161 33.82 -1.41 -27.53
C GLU A 161 33.32 0.04 -27.72
N ILE A 162 32.68 0.63 -26.70
CA ILE A 162 32.12 1.97 -26.80
C ILE A 162 33.16 3.01 -26.36
N ALA A 163 33.46 3.98 -27.22
CA ALA A 163 34.43 5.03 -26.94
C ALA A 163 33.97 5.95 -25.80
N VAL A 164 34.40 5.61 -24.58
CA VAL A 164 34.04 6.32 -23.35
C VAL A 164 34.55 7.76 -23.37
N PRO A 165 33.69 8.79 -23.18
CA PRO A 165 34.13 10.18 -23.07
C PRO A 165 35.10 10.39 -21.89
N LYS A 166 36.07 11.31 -22.03
CA LYS A 166 37.02 11.64 -20.94
C LYS A 166 36.31 12.06 -19.64
N ASP A 167 35.15 12.70 -19.78
CA ASP A 167 34.34 13.19 -18.67
C ASP A 167 33.52 12.09 -17.97
N PHE A 168 33.48 10.86 -18.51
CA PHE A 168 32.76 9.73 -17.89
C PHE A 168 33.27 9.43 -16.48
N GLY A 169 34.57 9.63 -16.20
CA GLY A 169 35.12 9.51 -14.86
C GLY A 169 34.53 10.53 -13.88
N GLN A 170 34.32 11.77 -14.33
CA GLN A 170 33.69 12.83 -13.53
C GLN A 170 32.18 12.60 -13.38
N LEU A 171 31.51 12.14 -14.45
CA LEU A 171 30.09 11.78 -14.40
C LEU A 171 29.83 10.60 -13.45
N CYS A 172 30.71 9.59 -13.41
CA CYS A 172 30.69 8.53 -12.41
C CYS A 172 30.83 9.08 -10.98
N GLN A 173 31.71 10.06 -10.77
CA GLN A 173 31.86 10.72 -9.46
C GLN A 173 30.60 11.52 -9.08
N VAL A 174 30.00 12.28 -10.01
CA VAL A 174 28.74 13.00 -9.79
C VAL A 174 27.60 12.05 -9.47
N LEU A 175 27.51 10.89 -10.13
CA LEU A 175 26.52 9.85 -9.84
C LEU A 175 26.71 9.26 -8.44
N ASN A 176 27.96 8.99 -8.03
CA ASN A 176 28.28 8.52 -6.67
C ASN A 176 27.94 9.56 -5.60
N ILE A 177 28.30 10.83 -5.80
CA ILE A 177 27.95 11.93 -4.88
C ILE A 177 26.43 12.09 -4.80
N SER A 178 25.71 12.01 -5.93
CA SER A 178 24.25 12.08 -5.95
C SER A 178 23.61 10.92 -5.17
N LYS A 179 24.15 9.70 -5.30
CA LYS A 179 23.76 8.52 -4.51
C LYS A 179 23.98 8.73 -3.01
N GLU A 180 25.14 9.26 -2.59
CA GLU A 180 25.42 9.56 -1.18
C GLU A 180 24.49 10.64 -0.62
N ILE A 181 24.20 11.70 -1.37
CA ILE A 181 23.23 12.74 -0.99
C ILE A 181 21.82 12.13 -0.82
N VAL A 182 21.38 11.28 -1.74
CA VAL A 182 20.08 10.59 -1.62
C VAL A 182 20.05 9.69 -0.37
N LEU A 183 21.11 8.95 -0.07
CA LEU A 183 21.21 8.12 1.14
C LEU A 183 21.18 8.97 2.42
N GLU A 184 21.91 10.08 2.47
CA GLU A 184 21.95 10.96 3.65
C GLU A 184 20.60 11.64 3.89
N ARG A 185 19.93 12.13 2.84
CA ARG A 185 18.58 12.71 2.92
C ARG A 185 17.54 11.68 3.33
N SER A 186 17.59 10.49 2.75
CA SER A 186 16.72 9.36 3.11
C SER A 186 16.85 8.99 4.59
N LYS A 187 18.09 8.86 5.07
CA LYS A 187 18.40 8.65 6.49
C LYS A 187 17.84 9.76 7.38
N LYS A 188 18.09 11.03 7.02
CA LYS A 188 17.59 12.21 7.75
C LYS A 188 16.05 12.24 7.81
N PHE A 189 15.37 11.85 6.74
CA PHE A 189 13.91 11.74 6.69
C PHE A 189 13.39 10.66 7.65
N ILE A 190 13.84 9.42 7.51
CA ILE A 190 13.41 8.31 8.38
C ILE A 190 13.67 8.64 9.86
N ILE A 191 14.84 9.20 10.19
CA ILE A 191 15.17 9.63 11.56
C ILE A 191 14.23 10.75 12.04
N ARG A 192 13.83 11.69 11.18
CA ARG A 192 12.88 12.75 11.53
C ARG A 192 11.49 12.16 11.84
N GLU A 193 11.01 11.25 11.02
CA GLU A 193 9.71 10.59 11.23
C GLU A 193 9.71 9.73 12.52
N ILE A 194 10.76 8.95 12.76
CA ILE A 194 10.96 8.22 14.02
C ILE A 194 11.01 9.18 15.22
N LYS A 195 11.63 10.37 15.08
CA LYS A 195 11.66 11.38 16.14
C LYS A 195 10.29 12.03 16.39
N LYS A 196 9.43 12.19 15.38
CA LYS A 196 8.03 12.66 15.57
C LYS A 196 7.27 11.73 16.52
N LEU A 197 7.44 10.41 16.38
CA LEU A 197 6.80 9.40 17.25
C LEU A 197 7.23 9.48 18.73
N ARG A 198 8.40 10.07 19.01
CA ARG A 198 8.91 10.33 20.36
C ARG A 198 8.69 11.78 20.82
N GLY A 199 7.82 12.52 20.13
CA GLY A 199 7.50 13.91 20.47
C GLY A 199 6.80 14.05 21.83
N HIS A 200 6.89 15.23 22.43
CA HIS A 200 6.20 15.54 23.69
C HIS A 200 4.68 15.66 23.53
N GLN A 201 4.21 16.04 22.35
CA GLN A 201 2.79 16.02 22.01
C GLN A 201 2.37 14.62 21.53
N PRO A 202 1.20 14.11 21.96
CA PRO A 202 0.76 12.79 21.56
C PRO A 202 0.26 12.80 20.11
N VAL A 203 1.11 12.31 19.19
CA VAL A 203 0.78 12.13 17.77
C VAL A 203 0.39 10.67 17.53
N PRO A 204 -0.78 10.37 16.96
CA PRO A 204 -1.13 9.01 16.56
C PRO A 204 -0.11 8.46 15.55
N CYS A 205 0.34 7.22 15.73
CA CYS A 205 1.35 6.64 14.85
C CYS A 205 0.85 6.46 13.40
N GLN A 206 -0.44 6.15 13.21
CA GLN A 206 -1.06 5.84 11.91
C GLN A 206 -0.80 6.89 10.81
N PRO A 207 -1.04 8.21 11.00
CA PRO A 207 -0.63 9.24 10.03
C PRO A 207 0.86 9.21 9.65
N VAL A 208 1.77 9.03 10.62
CA VAL A 208 3.22 9.00 10.38
C VAL A 208 3.62 7.75 9.58
N GLN A 209 3.06 6.60 9.94
CA GLN A 209 3.21 5.35 9.19
C GLN A 209 2.68 5.48 7.75
N ASN A 210 1.53 6.14 7.56
CA ASN A 210 0.99 6.42 6.22
C ASN A 210 1.87 7.39 5.41
N GLU A 211 2.50 8.39 6.03
CA GLU A 211 3.51 9.22 5.38
C GLU A 211 4.73 8.39 4.97
N MET A 212 5.19 7.46 5.81
CA MET A 212 6.33 6.58 5.50
C MET A 212 6.01 5.54 4.40
N ILE A 213 4.83 4.89 4.42
CA ILE A 213 4.40 3.90 3.42
C ILE A 213 4.41 4.50 2.00
N LYS A 214 3.97 5.76 1.85
CA LYS A 214 4.00 6.48 0.57
C LYS A 214 5.39 6.57 -0.04
N VAL A 215 6.45 6.40 0.77
CA VAL A 215 7.85 6.54 0.35
C VAL A 215 8.67 5.27 0.63
N LYS A 216 8.01 4.10 0.65
CA LYS A 216 8.61 2.76 0.88
C LYS A 216 9.85 2.45 0.03
N GLU A 217 9.90 2.94 -1.21
CA GLU A 217 11.01 2.69 -2.14
C GLU A 217 12.34 3.29 -1.66
N ILE A 218 12.31 4.31 -0.79
CA ILE A 218 13.52 4.78 -0.09
C ILE A 218 14.17 3.65 0.70
N PHE A 219 13.40 2.84 1.42
CA PHE A 219 13.98 1.81 2.27
C PHE A 219 14.65 0.71 1.43
N GLN A 220 14.04 0.33 0.30
CA GLN A 220 14.67 -0.56 -0.67
C GLN A 220 15.99 0.02 -1.21
N PHE A 221 16.02 1.31 -1.57
CA PHE A 221 17.26 1.96 -2.03
C PHE A 221 18.34 2.02 -0.93
N ILE A 222 17.99 2.16 0.35
CA ILE A 222 18.96 2.06 1.44
C ILE A 222 19.48 0.61 1.58
N VAL A 223 18.62 -0.40 1.49
CA VAL A 223 19.00 -1.83 1.55
C VAL A 223 19.97 -2.22 0.44
N GLU A 224 19.68 -1.84 -0.81
CA GLU A 224 20.51 -2.14 -1.98
C GLU A 224 21.91 -1.51 -1.91
N ASN A 225 22.07 -0.40 -1.19
CA ASN A 225 23.30 0.37 -1.15
C ASN A 225 24.10 0.25 0.16
N ASN A 226 23.43 0.11 1.31
CA ASN A 226 24.03 0.11 2.65
C ASN A 226 23.17 -0.72 3.63
N TYR A 227 23.27 -2.05 3.54
CA TYR A 227 22.50 -2.98 4.38
C TYR A 227 22.64 -2.75 5.90
N SER A 228 23.85 -2.44 6.37
CA SER A 228 24.10 -2.12 7.80
C SER A 228 23.26 -0.93 8.28
N LEU A 229 23.20 0.16 7.50
CA LEU A 229 22.39 1.33 7.83
C LEU A 229 20.88 1.01 7.82
N ALA A 230 20.43 0.13 6.93
CA ALA A 230 19.05 -0.32 6.88
C ALA A 230 18.65 -1.06 8.18
N LEU A 231 19.54 -1.92 8.70
CA LEU A 231 19.36 -2.62 9.97
C LEU A 231 19.33 -1.66 11.16
N GLU A 232 20.27 -0.69 11.24
CA GLU A 232 20.28 0.34 12.29
C GLU A 232 18.97 1.14 12.32
N LEU A 233 18.46 1.55 11.14
CA LEU A 233 17.20 2.29 11.03
C LEU A 233 15.99 1.43 11.45
N ARG A 234 15.95 0.14 11.06
CA ARG A 234 14.92 -0.81 11.50
C ARG A 234 14.94 -1.00 13.02
N GLN A 235 16.12 -1.13 13.62
CA GLN A 235 16.28 -1.28 15.07
C GLN A 235 15.92 0.00 15.83
N ALA A 236 16.32 1.18 15.33
CA ALA A 236 15.96 2.48 15.90
C ALA A 236 14.45 2.76 15.84
N TYR A 237 13.78 2.35 14.76
CA TYR A 237 12.32 2.35 14.67
C TYR A 237 11.72 1.42 15.73
N SER A 238 12.16 0.15 15.80
CA SER A 238 11.64 -0.85 16.74
C SER A 238 11.76 -0.41 18.21
N TYR A 239 12.90 0.15 18.63
CA TYR A 239 13.03 0.69 19.99
C TYR A 239 12.17 1.93 20.25
N SER A 240 11.94 2.76 19.24
CA SER A 240 11.05 3.92 19.37
C SER A 240 9.59 3.49 19.47
N MET A 241 9.19 2.47 18.70
CA MET A 241 7.85 1.91 18.75
C MET A 241 7.58 1.13 20.04
N ARG A 242 8.58 0.41 20.56
CA ARG A 242 8.54 -0.19 21.90
C ARG A 242 8.30 0.85 22.99
N TRP A 243 8.99 2.00 22.93
CA TRP A 243 8.77 3.10 23.87
C TRP A 243 7.39 3.74 23.70
N TYR A 244 6.95 3.95 22.45
CA TYR A 244 5.62 4.47 22.13
C TYR A 244 4.54 3.59 22.76
N TYR A 245 4.47 2.31 22.36
CA TYR A 245 3.42 1.42 22.84
C TYR A 245 3.45 1.25 24.35
N LYS A 246 4.63 1.11 24.97
CA LYS A 246 4.79 1.17 26.42
C LYS A 246 4.09 2.40 27.01
N ALA A 247 4.47 3.61 26.60
CA ALA A 247 3.95 4.84 27.20
C ALA A 247 2.42 4.99 27.04
N TYR A 248 1.87 4.66 25.87
CA TYR A 248 0.42 4.78 25.62
C TYR A 248 -0.39 3.67 26.29
N PHE A 249 0.08 2.41 26.26
CA PHE A 249 -0.62 1.31 26.93
C PHE A 249 -0.52 1.39 28.46
N SER A 250 0.61 1.79 29.07
CA SER A 250 0.66 2.04 30.51
C SER A 250 -0.34 3.14 30.93
N ARG A 251 -0.50 4.19 30.11
CA ARG A 251 -1.53 5.22 30.35
C ARG A 251 -2.94 4.65 30.19
N TYR A 252 -3.20 3.88 29.14
CA TYR A 252 -4.51 3.30 28.87
C TYR A 252 -4.94 2.29 29.93
N ILE A 253 -4.03 1.41 30.36
CA ILE A 253 -4.24 0.48 31.47
C ILE A 253 -4.57 1.26 32.75
N ARG A 254 -3.88 2.36 33.04
CA ARG A 254 -4.26 3.26 34.15
C ARG A 254 -5.66 3.87 33.99
N SER A 255 -6.05 4.28 32.78
CA SER A 255 -7.42 4.75 32.52
C SER A 255 -8.47 3.63 32.73
N LEU A 256 -8.13 2.38 32.38
CA LEU A 256 -8.99 1.21 32.61
C LEU A 256 -9.07 0.80 34.09
N THR A 257 -8.02 0.99 34.91
CA THR A 257 -8.10 0.74 36.37
C THR A 257 -8.92 1.79 37.12
N ILE A 258 -9.20 2.95 36.51
CA ILE A 258 -10.12 3.97 37.03
C ILE A 258 -11.59 3.60 36.77
N LEU A 259 -11.86 2.74 35.79
CA LEU A 259 -13.21 2.31 35.40
C LEU A 259 -13.96 1.69 36.59
N GLN A 260 -15.22 2.08 36.79
CA GLN A 260 -16.01 1.56 37.91
C GLN A 260 -16.55 0.17 37.61
N PHE A 261 -15.92 -0.85 38.17
CA PHE A 261 -16.41 -2.23 38.11
C PHE A 261 -17.47 -2.51 39.18
N LYS A 262 -18.52 -3.27 38.82
CA LYS A 262 -19.51 -3.80 39.77
C LYS A 262 -18.82 -4.83 40.68
N MET A 263 -18.80 -4.57 42.00
CA MET A 263 -18.21 -5.49 42.98
C MET A 263 -19.12 -6.70 43.17
N ILE A 264 -18.55 -7.89 42.97
CA ILE A 264 -19.22 -9.18 43.09
C ILE A 264 -18.45 -10.00 44.12
N ASP A 265 -18.99 -10.06 45.33
CA ASP A 265 -18.40 -10.73 46.49
C ASP A 265 -18.99 -12.14 46.71
N ALA A 266 -18.49 -12.85 47.71
CA ALA A 266 -18.97 -14.16 48.16
C ALA A 266 -20.49 -14.24 48.46
N GLN A 267 -21.18 -13.10 48.60
CA GLN A 267 -22.64 -13.04 48.76
C GLN A 267 -23.43 -13.47 47.51
N TYR A 268 -22.81 -13.46 46.32
CA TYR A 268 -23.40 -13.97 45.07
C TYR A 268 -23.25 -15.51 44.89
N ALA A 269 -22.90 -16.24 45.94
CA ALA A 269 -22.81 -17.70 45.92
C ALA A 269 -24.18 -18.38 45.89
N LEU A 270 -24.28 -19.56 45.25
CA LEU A 270 -25.52 -20.34 45.20
C LEU A 270 -26.02 -20.70 46.60
N GLY A 271 -27.30 -20.43 46.85
CA GLY A 271 -27.97 -20.66 48.13
C GLY A 271 -27.97 -19.47 49.10
N ASN A 272 -27.32 -18.34 48.76
CA ASN A 272 -27.29 -17.15 49.62
C ASN A 272 -28.46 -16.16 49.41
N GLY A 273 -29.32 -16.32 48.39
CA GLY A 273 -30.61 -15.59 48.36
C GLY A 273 -31.39 -15.55 47.04
N LEU A 274 -32.70 -15.80 47.15
CA LEU A 274 -33.77 -15.30 46.27
C LEU A 274 -35.14 -15.17 47.01
N SER A 275 -35.27 -15.64 48.26
CA SER A 275 -36.44 -15.36 49.09
C SER A 275 -36.12 -15.18 50.58
N ASN A 276 -36.29 -13.94 51.05
CA ASN A 276 -36.58 -13.52 52.42
C ASN A 276 -35.87 -14.23 53.61
N THR A 277 -34.68 -14.77 53.42
CA THR A 277 -33.66 -14.78 54.48
C THR A 277 -33.15 -13.35 54.63
N SER A 278 -33.98 -12.49 55.22
CA SER A 278 -33.49 -11.26 55.84
C SER A 278 -32.25 -11.64 56.64
N PHE A 279 -31.10 -11.05 56.34
CA PHE A 279 -29.80 -11.36 56.96
C PHE A 279 -29.94 -11.25 58.49
N LYS A 280 -30.27 -12.36 59.16
CA LYS A 280 -30.28 -12.42 60.61
C LYS A 280 -28.82 -12.27 61.02
N LYS A 281 -28.47 -11.11 61.58
CA LYS A 281 -27.20 -10.86 62.28
C LYS A 281 -26.96 -12.02 63.25
N GLY A 282 -26.14 -12.98 62.83
CA GLY A 282 -26.15 -14.33 63.37
C GLY A 282 -24.80 -15.01 63.13
N SER A 283 -23.81 -14.57 63.90
CA SER A 283 -22.61 -15.35 64.30
C SER A 283 -21.99 -16.28 63.24
N GLY A 284 -20.97 -15.82 62.52
CA GLY A 284 -20.08 -16.73 61.80
C GLY A 284 -19.05 -16.10 60.86
N PHE A 285 -19.46 -15.15 60.01
CA PHE A 285 -18.65 -14.71 58.86
C PHE A 285 -18.20 -13.24 58.87
N ALA A 286 -18.29 -12.55 60.01
CA ALA A 286 -17.80 -11.17 60.18
C ALA A 286 -16.24 -11.06 60.24
N ILE A 287 -15.52 -12.03 59.67
CA ILE A 287 -14.06 -12.16 59.73
C ILE A 287 -13.37 -11.84 58.39
N SER A 288 -14.08 -11.93 57.25
CA SER A 288 -13.47 -11.62 55.94
C SER A 288 -13.40 -10.12 55.63
N SER A 289 -14.28 -9.30 56.22
CA SER A 289 -14.44 -7.88 55.87
C SER A 289 -13.40 -6.92 56.46
N TYR A 290 -12.39 -7.42 57.19
CA TYR A 290 -11.32 -6.60 57.76
C TYR A 290 -9.92 -6.88 57.19
N LEU A 291 -9.81 -7.70 56.14
CA LEU A 291 -8.55 -7.94 55.41
C LEU A 291 -8.49 -7.27 54.02
N THR A 292 -9.58 -6.67 53.54
CA THR A 292 -9.60 -5.90 52.30
C THR A 292 -9.14 -4.46 52.52
N THR A 293 -7.82 -4.26 52.55
CA THR A 293 -7.16 -2.94 52.62
C THR A 293 -7.26 -2.16 51.30
N THR A 294 -8.49 -1.91 50.83
CA THR A 294 -8.78 -1.05 49.68
C THR A 294 -9.68 0.10 50.13
N TYR A 295 -9.18 1.33 49.97
CA TYR A 295 -9.74 2.56 50.50
C TYR A 295 -11.27 2.73 50.31
N GLY A 296 -11.98 2.87 51.43
CA GLY A 296 -13.03 3.89 51.56
C GLY A 296 -14.35 3.69 50.79
N ARG A 297 -14.75 2.46 50.45
CA ARG A 297 -16.11 2.20 49.94
C ARG A 297 -16.89 1.27 50.87
N THR A 298 -17.91 1.80 51.52
CA THR A 298 -18.92 1.02 52.26
C THR A 298 -19.54 -0.03 51.34
N SER A 299 -19.51 -1.30 51.75
CA SER A 299 -20.19 -2.38 51.03
C SER A 299 -21.69 -2.10 50.98
N VAL A 300 -22.20 -1.76 49.80
CA VAL A 300 -23.64 -1.58 49.56
C VAL A 300 -24.33 -2.92 49.82
N ALA A 301 -25.43 -2.91 50.57
CA ALA A 301 -26.21 -4.11 50.82
C ALA A 301 -26.76 -4.63 49.48
N VAL A 302 -26.42 -5.87 49.12
CA VAL A 302 -26.88 -6.50 47.88
C VAL A 302 -28.39 -6.71 47.96
N THR A 303 -29.09 -6.19 46.96
CA THR A 303 -30.55 -6.32 46.79
C THR A 303 -30.86 -7.54 45.92
N ASP A 304 -32.04 -8.15 46.12
CA ASP A 304 -32.50 -9.29 45.30
C ASP A 304 -32.53 -8.93 43.79
N GLU A 305 -32.84 -7.68 43.45
CA GLU A 305 -32.77 -7.14 42.09
C GLU A 305 -31.35 -7.20 41.52
N SER A 306 -30.34 -6.81 42.30
CA SER A 306 -28.93 -6.81 41.86
C SER A 306 -28.36 -8.23 41.63
N ILE A 307 -28.91 -9.23 42.33
CA ILE A 307 -28.67 -10.67 42.14
C ILE A 307 -29.41 -11.16 40.88
N GLN A 308 -30.68 -10.77 40.69
CA GLN A 308 -31.45 -11.13 39.50
C GLN A 308 -30.85 -10.56 38.21
N ASP A 309 -30.28 -9.35 38.25
CA ASP A 309 -29.53 -8.77 37.14
C ASP A 309 -28.17 -9.43 36.91
N TYR A 310 -27.51 -9.93 37.96
CA TYR A 310 -26.25 -10.68 37.81
C TYR A 310 -26.44 -11.97 36.99
N PHE A 311 -27.56 -12.67 37.19
CA PHE A 311 -27.92 -13.88 36.44
C PHE A 311 -28.52 -13.60 35.04
N GLN A 312 -28.71 -12.35 34.61
CA GLN A 312 -29.16 -12.01 33.25
C GLN A 312 -27.99 -12.03 32.25
N ILE A 313 -27.43 -13.22 32.00
CA ILE A 313 -26.22 -13.36 31.18
C ILE A 313 -26.41 -12.84 29.74
N SER A 314 -27.61 -12.93 29.16
CA SER A 314 -27.88 -12.55 27.76
C SER A 314 -27.56 -11.07 27.46
N LYS A 315 -27.73 -10.17 28.45
CA LYS A 315 -27.37 -8.74 28.32
C LYS A 315 -25.86 -8.48 28.44
N ARG A 316 -25.11 -9.41 29.02
CA ARG A 316 -23.64 -9.38 29.09
C ARG A 316 -23.05 -10.04 27.83
N LEU A 317 -23.71 -11.09 27.34
CA LEU A 317 -23.36 -11.82 26.13
C LEU A 317 -23.44 -10.96 24.86
N SER A 318 -24.33 -9.96 24.80
CA SER A 318 -24.37 -9.04 23.66
C SER A 318 -23.04 -8.29 23.43
N LEU A 319 -22.15 -8.20 24.43
CA LEU A 319 -20.79 -7.68 24.26
C LEU A 319 -19.89 -8.59 23.40
N LEU A 320 -20.16 -9.90 23.31
CA LEU A 320 -19.50 -10.84 22.40
C LEU A 320 -20.11 -10.76 20.99
N THR A 321 -21.43 -10.57 20.90
CA THR A 321 -22.21 -10.61 19.64
C THR A 321 -22.27 -9.26 18.91
N GLN A 322 -21.93 -8.14 19.54
CA GLN A 322 -21.90 -6.83 18.89
C GLN A 322 -20.78 -6.75 17.84
N GLU A 323 -21.16 -6.66 16.57
CA GLU A 323 -20.24 -6.48 15.42
C GLU A 323 -19.39 -5.21 15.52
N ASP A 324 -19.90 -4.17 16.19
CA ASP A 324 -19.17 -2.93 16.50
C ASP A 324 -18.09 -3.15 17.58
N ASN A 325 -17.02 -3.86 17.20
CA ASN A 325 -15.78 -4.02 17.96
C ASN A 325 -14.97 -2.69 18.01
N THR A 326 -15.60 -1.61 18.48
CA THR A 326 -14.92 -0.33 18.73
C THR A 326 -14.30 -0.29 20.12
N VAL A 327 -13.01 0.03 20.19
CA VAL A 327 -12.26 0.14 21.45
C VAL A 327 -12.66 1.41 22.21
N MET A 328 -12.98 1.26 23.50
CA MET A 328 -13.24 2.39 24.39
C MET A 328 -11.99 3.27 24.55
N VAL A 329 -12.10 4.53 24.11
CA VAL A 329 -11.02 5.54 24.22
C VAL A 329 -10.75 5.87 25.69
N SER A 330 -9.48 6.09 26.05
CA SER A 330 -9.03 6.33 27.44
C SER A 330 -9.80 7.45 28.17
N GLN A 331 -10.15 8.53 27.46
CA GLN A 331 -10.95 9.65 28.00
C GLN A 331 -12.40 9.26 28.32
N ILE A 332 -12.97 8.32 27.55
CA ILE A 332 -14.31 7.80 27.80
C ILE A 332 -14.27 6.86 29.00
N ALA A 333 -13.22 6.02 29.11
CA ALA A 333 -13.01 5.14 30.27
C ALA A 333 -12.89 5.91 31.60
N GLU A 334 -12.12 7.01 31.62
CA GLU A 334 -11.94 7.85 32.83
C GLU A 334 -13.22 8.57 33.27
N ASN A 335 -14.06 8.99 32.32
CA ASN A 335 -15.30 9.74 32.60
C ASN A 335 -16.56 8.86 32.70
N ASN A 336 -16.43 7.54 32.59
CA ASN A 336 -17.59 6.64 32.59
C ASN A 336 -18.15 6.49 34.03
N THR A 337 -19.36 6.99 34.23
CA THR A 337 -20.10 6.90 35.51
C THR A 337 -20.95 5.64 35.64
N MET A 338 -21.10 4.84 34.57
CA MET A 338 -21.84 3.58 34.60
C MET A 338 -20.99 2.47 35.24
N GLN A 339 -21.62 1.64 36.07
CA GLN A 339 -20.98 0.44 36.60
C GLN A 339 -20.85 -0.61 35.49
N ASN A 340 -19.62 -0.93 35.10
CA ASN A 340 -19.32 -1.93 34.09
C ASN A 340 -18.99 -3.28 34.75
N TYR A 341 -19.12 -4.36 33.99
CA TYR A 341 -18.62 -5.67 34.41
C TYR A 341 -17.13 -5.84 34.02
N VAL A 342 -16.44 -6.78 34.67
CA VAL A 342 -14.99 -6.98 34.50
C VAL A 342 -14.59 -7.34 33.06
N GLU A 343 -15.43 -8.08 32.34
CA GLU A 343 -15.21 -8.41 30.92
C GLU A 343 -15.10 -7.18 30.02
N VAL A 344 -15.70 -6.03 30.37
CA VAL A 344 -15.61 -4.80 29.58
C VAL A 344 -14.18 -4.27 29.60
N GLY A 345 -13.53 -4.28 30.77
CA GLY A 345 -12.13 -3.89 30.90
C GLY A 345 -11.19 -4.85 30.18
N PHE A 346 -11.46 -6.16 30.26
CA PHE A 346 -10.68 -7.18 29.57
C PHE A 346 -10.83 -7.13 28.04
N LYS A 347 -12.06 -6.98 27.51
CA LYS A 347 -12.33 -6.85 26.06
C LYS A 347 -11.57 -5.67 25.48
N ASN A 348 -11.76 -4.49 26.07
CA ASN A 348 -11.23 -3.24 25.54
C ASN A 348 -9.70 -3.22 25.50
N LEU A 349 -9.01 -3.80 26.49
CA LEU A 349 -7.55 -3.90 26.46
C LEU A 349 -7.06 -4.86 25.36
N ASN A 350 -7.58 -6.08 25.32
CA ASN A 350 -7.06 -7.11 24.40
C ASN A 350 -7.40 -6.81 22.94
N LEU A 351 -8.58 -6.24 22.67
CA LEU A 351 -8.97 -5.76 21.34
C LEU A 351 -8.06 -4.61 20.87
N ALA A 352 -7.78 -3.64 21.76
CA ALA A 352 -6.85 -2.55 21.45
C ALA A 352 -5.44 -3.05 21.11
N ILE A 353 -4.96 -4.08 21.82
CA ILE A 353 -3.67 -4.72 21.54
C ILE A 353 -3.71 -5.41 20.17
N LEU A 354 -4.73 -6.22 19.88
CA LEU A 354 -4.88 -6.93 18.61
C LEU A 354 -4.88 -5.97 17.41
N ASP A 355 -5.67 -4.89 17.46
CA ASP A 355 -5.76 -3.92 16.37
C ASP A 355 -4.45 -3.14 16.16
N ASN A 356 -3.79 -2.71 17.24
CA ASN A 356 -2.50 -2.03 17.14
C ASN A 356 -1.41 -2.97 16.59
N CYS A 357 -1.36 -4.23 17.04
CA CYS A 357 -0.46 -5.24 16.48
C CYS A 357 -0.74 -5.50 14.99
N THR A 358 -2.01 -5.52 14.58
CA THR A 358 -2.42 -5.73 13.18
C THR A 358 -1.92 -4.58 12.29
N VAL A 359 -2.08 -3.33 12.73
CA VAL A 359 -1.59 -2.14 12.01
C VAL A 359 -0.07 -2.16 11.92
N GLU A 360 0.62 -2.45 13.03
CA GLU A 360 2.08 -2.51 13.08
C GLU A 360 2.64 -3.62 12.16
N TYR A 361 2.06 -4.82 12.19
CA TYR A 361 2.45 -5.90 11.28
C TYR A 361 2.30 -5.49 9.81
N LYS A 362 1.17 -4.86 9.46
CA LYS A 362 0.94 -4.38 8.09
C LYS A 362 1.98 -3.34 7.69
N PHE A 363 2.25 -2.36 8.56
CA PHE A 363 3.28 -1.35 8.32
C PHE A 363 4.67 -1.98 8.12
N LEU A 364 5.09 -2.87 9.01
CA LEU A 364 6.39 -3.53 8.94
C LEU A 364 6.53 -4.36 7.66
N LYS A 365 5.48 -5.09 7.26
CA LYS A 365 5.44 -5.88 6.02
C LYS A 365 5.48 -5.01 4.75
N GLU A 366 4.83 -3.86 4.76
CA GLU A 366 4.71 -2.97 3.60
C GLU A 366 5.91 -2.02 3.43
N PHE A 367 6.43 -1.45 4.51
CA PHE A 367 7.53 -0.47 4.48
C PHE A 367 8.92 -1.13 4.48
N PHE A 368 9.16 -2.11 5.37
CA PHE A 368 10.46 -2.79 5.44
C PHE A 368 10.59 -3.96 4.44
N LEU A 369 9.53 -4.26 3.68
CA LEU A 369 9.48 -5.27 2.61
C LEU A 369 10.02 -6.66 3.02
N ILE A 370 9.79 -7.05 4.28
CA ILE A 370 10.17 -8.36 4.84
C ILE A 370 9.21 -9.43 4.28
N LYS A 371 9.34 -9.74 2.99
CA LYS A 371 8.49 -10.69 2.27
C LYS A 371 8.91 -12.15 2.43
N SER A 372 10.18 -12.40 2.77
CA SER A 372 10.72 -13.77 2.84
C SER A 372 10.89 -14.32 4.25
N ASN A 373 11.06 -13.46 5.26
CA ASN A 373 11.44 -13.88 6.63
C ASN A 373 10.34 -13.54 7.64
N GLU A 374 9.23 -14.30 7.63
CA GLU A 374 8.13 -14.11 8.59
C GLU A 374 8.59 -14.26 10.06
N GLN A 375 9.64 -15.05 10.31
CA GLN A 375 10.26 -15.20 11.63
C GLN A 375 10.98 -13.93 12.12
N GLU A 376 11.65 -13.17 11.23
CA GLU A 376 12.23 -11.87 11.61
C GLU A 376 11.13 -10.86 11.93
N LEU A 377 10.04 -10.86 11.15
CA LEU A 377 8.89 -10.01 11.39
C LEU A 377 8.22 -10.35 12.72
N LYS A 378 8.10 -11.64 13.07
CA LYS A 378 7.65 -12.11 14.39
C LYS A 378 8.52 -11.52 15.50
N GLY A 379 9.84 -11.72 15.43
CA GLY A 379 10.78 -11.27 16.46
C GLY A 379 10.83 -9.74 16.64
N ILE A 380 10.63 -8.97 15.57
CA ILE A 380 10.52 -7.50 15.65
C ILE A 380 9.25 -7.09 16.41
N ILE A 381 8.10 -7.69 16.10
CA ILE A 381 6.83 -7.38 16.75
C ILE A 381 6.86 -7.80 18.22
N GLU A 382 7.41 -8.98 18.51
CA GLU A 382 7.68 -9.44 19.87
C GLU A 382 8.57 -8.45 20.62
N GLN A 383 9.70 -8.01 20.05
CA GLN A 383 10.57 -6.97 20.64
C GLN A 383 9.84 -5.64 20.90
N VAL A 384 8.88 -5.25 20.04
CA VAL A 384 8.09 -4.03 20.18
C VAL A 384 7.02 -4.15 21.27
N PHE A 385 6.27 -5.26 21.31
CA PHE A 385 5.10 -5.42 22.16
C PHE A 385 5.34 -6.21 23.45
N GLN A 386 6.48 -6.90 23.65
CA GLN A 386 6.73 -7.74 24.84
C GLN A 386 6.38 -7.04 26.15
N TYR A 387 6.85 -5.80 26.33
CA TYR A 387 6.56 -5.03 27.55
C TYR A 387 5.06 -4.73 27.71
N THR A 388 4.36 -4.45 26.62
CA THR A 388 2.90 -4.24 26.61
C THR A 388 2.16 -5.52 26.97
N PHE A 389 2.61 -6.67 26.47
CA PHE A 389 2.06 -7.98 26.85
C PHE A 389 2.28 -8.30 28.33
N ASP A 390 3.49 -8.05 28.85
CA ASP A 390 3.81 -8.25 30.26
C ASP A 390 2.92 -7.38 31.17
N GLU A 391 2.73 -6.09 30.81
CA GLU A 391 1.87 -5.16 31.56
C GLU A 391 0.37 -5.52 31.45
N ALA A 392 -0.08 -6.01 30.30
CA ALA A 392 -1.46 -6.45 30.09
C ALA A 392 -1.77 -7.79 30.78
N LEU A 393 -0.82 -8.72 30.86
CA LEU A 393 -0.92 -9.93 31.68
C LEU A 393 -1.04 -9.57 33.17
N GLU A 394 -0.25 -8.60 33.64
CA GLU A 394 -0.29 -8.14 35.02
C GLU A 394 -1.61 -7.42 35.34
N TYR A 395 -2.13 -6.59 34.43
CA TYR A 395 -3.47 -6.02 34.54
C TYR A 395 -4.56 -7.10 34.65
N THR A 396 -4.54 -8.15 33.81
CA THR A 396 -5.51 -9.25 33.91
C THR A 396 -5.45 -9.92 35.29
N LYS A 397 -4.25 -10.22 35.80
CA LYS A 397 -4.11 -10.82 37.15
C LYS A 397 -4.75 -9.93 38.21
N GLN A 398 -4.49 -8.63 38.18
CA GLN A 398 -5.03 -7.67 39.15
C GLN A 398 -6.56 -7.53 39.04
N LEU A 399 -7.10 -7.52 37.82
CA LEU A 399 -8.54 -7.44 37.53
C LEU A 399 -9.33 -8.66 38.07
N PHE A 400 -8.72 -9.85 38.08
CA PHE A 400 -9.38 -11.09 38.51
C PHE A 400 -8.93 -11.61 39.89
N LEU A 401 -7.95 -10.99 40.55
CA LEU A 401 -7.41 -11.45 41.84
C LEU A 401 -8.51 -11.65 42.89
N ASN A 402 -9.26 -10.58 43.18
CA ASN A 402 -10.25 -10.53 44.27
C ASN A 402 -11.71 -10.75 43.83
N THR A 403 -11.92 -11.05 42.54
CA THR A 403 -13.26 -11.12 41.92
C THR A 403 -13.88 -12.50 42.13
N TYR A 404 -15.15 -12.55 42.57
CA TYR A 404 -15.95 -13.78 42.70
C TYR A 404 -16.91 -14.02 41.52
N ASP A 405 -16.87 -13.17 40.49
CA ASP A 405 -17.69 -13.27 39.28
C ASP A 405 -17.22 -14.39 38.35
N ILE A 406 -17.84 -15.56 38.51
CA ILE A 406 -17.57 -16.74 37.68
C ILE A 406 -17.98 -16.54 36.22
N PHE A 407 -19.02 -15.73 35.96
CA PHE A 407 -19.51 -15.47 34.61
C PHE A 407 -18.65 -14.44 33.88
N GLY A 408 -18.16 -13.41 34.57
CA GLY A 408 -17.23 -12.42 34.00
C GLY A 408 -15.88 -13.03 33.64
N VAL A 409 -15.38 -14.00 34.43
CA VAL A 409 -14.20 -14.81 34.06
C VAL A 409 -14.49 -15.67 32.83
N LEU A 410 -15.63 -16.37 32.78
CA LEU A 410 -15.98 -17.24 31.64
C LEU A 410 -16.24 -16.45 30.35
N ILE A 411 -16.92 -15.31 30.41
CA ILE A 411 -17.06 -14.38 29.28
C ILE A 411 -15.67 -13.91 28.81
N SER A 412 -14.77 -13.56 29.73
CA SER A 412 -13.41 -13.13 29.36
C SER A 412 -12.60 -14.24 28.69
N ILE A 413 -12.80 -15.50 29.09
CA ILE A 413 -12.26 -16.68 28.38
C ILE A 413 -12.81 -16.76 26.94
N ARG A 414 -14.13 -16.61 26.75
CA ARG A 414 -14.75 -16.62 25.41
C ARG A 414 -14.25 -15.46 24.54
N ILE A 415 -14.08 -14.27 25.10
CA ILE A 415 -13.50 -13.11 24.41
C ILE A 415 -12.05 -13.40 24.00
N ALA A 416 -11.24 -14.04 24.85
CA ALA A 416 -9.87 -14.42 24.50
C ALA A 416 -9.84 -15.46 23.36
N GLN A 417 -10.74 -16.45 23.36
CA GLN A 417 -10.88 -17.43 22.28
C GLN A 417 -11.33 -16.77 20.95
N GLN A 418 -12.33 -15.89 20.98
CA GLN A 418 -12.77 -15.10 19.81
C GLN A 418 -11.63 -14.24 19.24
N LEU A 419 -10.87 -13.55 20.10
CA LEU A 419 -9.71 -12.76 19.68
C LEU A 419 -8.56 -13.64 19.15
N GLN A 420 -8.42 -14.89 19.61
CA GLN A 420 -7.46 -15.84 19.06
C GLN A 420 -7.84 -16.26 17.64
N PHE A 421 -9.12 -16.55 17.39
CA PHE A 421 -9.63 -16.81 16.04
C PHE A 421 -9.43 -15.60 15.10
N GLU A 422 -9.75 -14.38 15.56
CA GLU A 422 -9.43 -13.17 14.80
C GLU A 422 -7.92 -13.02 14.54
N SER A 423 -7.07 -13.34 15.52
CA SER A 423 -5.61 -13.32 15.39
C SER A 423 -5.11 -14.30 14.34
N GLN A 424 -5.63 -15.52 14.31
CA GLN A 424 -5.32 -16.54 13.30
C GLN A 424 -5.80 -16.11 11.90
N ARG A 425 -7.02 -15.58 11.78
CA ARG A 425 -7.56 -15.02 10.51
C ARG A 425 -6.70 -13.86 9.98
N ARG A 426 -6.18 -13.02 10.89
CA ARG A 426 -5.23 -11.92 10.57
C ARG A 426 -3.78 -12.41 10.38
N LYS A 427 -3.47 -13.68 10.68
CA LYS A 427 -2.15 -14.36 10.65
C LYS A 427 -1.11 -13.78 11.64
N MET A 428 -1.53 -13.47 12.87
CA MET A 428 -0.71 -12.86 13.93
C MET A 428 -0.27 -13.89 15.01
N PRO A 429 0.84 -14.63 14.83
CA PRO A 429 1.24 -15.66 15.82
C PRO A 429 1.69 -15.08 17.17
N VAL A 430 2.25 -13.87 17.20
CA VAL A 430 2.71 -13.22 18.45
C VAL A 430 1.54 -12.94 19.40
N VAL A 431 0.40 -12.49 18.86
CA VAL A 431 -0.79 -12.15 19.67
C VAL A 431 -1.49 -13.43 20.13
N GLU A 432 -1.43 -14.51 19.36
CA GLU A 432 -1.92 -15.83 19.76
C GLU A 432 -1.17 -16.39 20.97
N GLU A 433 0.17 -16.33 20.99
CA GLU A 433 0.98 -16.75 22.13
C GLU A 433 0.66 -15.94 23.40
N TYR A 434 0.44 -14.64 23.26
CA TYR A 434 -0.03 -13.76 24.34
C TYR A 434 -1.46 -14.10 24.83
N LEU A 435 -2.41 -14.36 23.93
CA LEU A 435 -3.78 -14.73 24.31
C LEU A 435 -3.84 -16.11 24.98
N ASN A 436 -2.99 -17.06 24.56
CA ASN A 436 -2.82 -18.33 25.25
C ASN A 436 -2.29 -18.13 26.68
N ALA A 437 -1.31 -17.22 26.88
CA ALA A 437 -0.86 -16.86 28.22
C ALA A 437 -1.96 -16.21 29.08
N GLN A 438 -2.88 -15.43 28.48
CA GLN A 438 -4.07 -14.92 29.17
C GLN A 438 -5.02 -16.08 29.58
N LEU A 439 -5.27 -17.04 28.69
CA LEU A 439 -6.08 -18.23 28.99
C LEU A 439 -5.47 -19.08 30.13
N MET A 440 -4.14 -19.25 30.15
CA MET A 440 -3.43 -19.95 31.24
C MET A 440 -3.59 -19.28 32.61
N LEU A 441 -3.91 -17.98 32.67
CA LEU A 441 -4.24 -17.27 33.92
C LEU A 441 -5.73 -17.39 34.29
N LEU A 442 -6.62 -17.35 33.29
CA LEU A 442 -8.07 -17.34 33.50
C LEU A 442 -8.62 -18.72 33.87
N TRP A 443 -8.17 -19.81 33.23
CA TRP A 443 -8.70 -21.16 33.49
C TRP A 443 -8.49 -21.64 34.95
N PRO A 444 -7.31 -21.48 35.58
CA PRO A 444 -7.14 -21.83 36.99
C PRO A 444 -8.01 -20.99 37.93
N LYS A 445 -8.19 -19.70 37.64
CA LYS A 445 -9.07 -18.81 38.41
C LYS A 445 -10.54 -19.22 38.27
N PHE A 446 -10.97 -19.58 37.07
CA PHE A 446 -12.30 -20.15 36.82
C PHE A 446 -12.53 -21.41 37.66
N GLN A 447 -11.57 -22.34 37.67
CA GLN A 447 -11.69 -23.59 38.44
C GLN A 447 -11.81 -23.33 39.96
N GLN A 448 -11.04 -22.38 40.50
CA GLN A 448 -11.16 -21.94 41.90
C GLN A 448 -12.56 -21.39 42.22
N LEU A 449 -13.17 -20.63 41.30
CA LEU A 449 -14.52 -20.11 41.47
C LEU A 449 -15.59 -21.20 41.38
N VAL A 450 -15.42 -22.21 40.52
CA VAL A 450 -16.26 -23.41 40.49
C VAL A 450 -16.17 -24.15 41.82
N ASP A 451 -14.96 -24.39 42.35
CA ASP A 451 -14.76 -25.08 43.63
C ASP A 451 -15.40 -24.32 44.80
N PHE A 452 -15.32 -22.98 44.80
CA PHE A 452 -16.01 -22.12 45.76
C PHE A 452 -17.55 -22.21 45.66
N GLN A 453 -18.13 -22.28 44.46
CA GLN A 453 -19.57 -22.46 44.29
C GLN A 453 -20.03 -23.87 44.70
N CYS A 454 -19.26 -24.91 44.36
CA CYS A 454 -19.47 -26.28 44.82
C CYS A 454 -19.39 -26.40 46.36
N GLU A 455 -18.44 -25.72 47.00
CA GLU A 455 -18.34 -25.68 48.45
C GLU A 455 -19.52 -24.92 49.07
N SER A 456 -19.92 -23.79 48.48
CA SER A 456 -21.09 -23.02 48.91
C SER A 456 -22.35 -23.88 48.86
N LEU A 457 -22.59 -24.59 47.75
CA LEU A 457 -23.68 -25.57 47.61
C LEU A 457 -23.65 -26.64 48.71
N ARG A 458 -22.50 -27.25 49.00
CA ARG A 458 -22.36 -28.25 50.07
C ARG A 458 -22.61 -27.67 51.47
N ARG A 459 -22.38 -26.37 51.68
CA ARG A 459 -22.61 -25.64 52.94
C ARG A 459 -24.05 -25.11 53.08
N VAL A 460 -24.88 -25.13 52.03
CA VAL A 460 -26.29 -24.70 52.10
C VAL A 460 -27.03 -25.50 53.17
N SER A 461 -27.68 -24.79 54.09
CA SER A 461 -28.50 -25.40 55.13
C SER A 461 -29.64 -26.20 54.50
N ILE A 462 -29.77 -27.47 54.88
CA ILE A 462 -30.80 -28.38 54.34
C ILE A 462 -32.19 -27.85 54.74
N THR A 463 -32.89 -27.21 53.81
CA THR A 463 -34.20 -26.57 54.01
C THR A 463 -35.24 -27.15 53.07
N THR A 464 -36.51 -26.81 53.31
CA THR A 464 -37.64 -27.07 52.41
C THR A 464 -38.23 -25.74 51.93
N ASN A 465 -37.38 -24.73 51.70
CA ASN A 465 -37.81 -23.38 51.39
C ASN A 465 -38.27 -23.28 49.93
N VAL A 466 -39.49 -22.80 49.75
CA VAL A 466 -40.18 -22.74 48.46
C VAL A 466 -39.91 -21.41 47.76
N ALA A 467 -39.65 -21.44 46.46
CA ALA A 467 -39.39 -20.24 45.68
C ALA A 467 -40.62 -19.31 45.59
N ASN A 468 -40.42 -18.01 45.81
CA ASN A 468 -41.45 -16.97 45.65
C ASN A 468 -41.66 -16.59 44.16
N ILE A 469 -42.14 -17.53 43.33
CA ILE A 469 -42.26 -17.32 41.88
C ILE A 469 -43.44 -16.40 41.49
N PHE A 470 -44.52 -16.37 42.30
CA PHE A 470 -45.81 -15.77 41.89
C PHE A 470 -46.49 -14.85 42.93
N GLY A 471 -45.74 -14.25 43.85
CA GLY A 471 -46.22 -13.17 44.74
C GLY A 471 -47.34 -13.52 45.75
N LYS A 472 -47.95 -14.71 45.67
CA LYS A 472 -49.02 -15.16 46.56
C LYS A 472 -48.45 -15.99 47.72
N ALA A 473 -48.45 -15.42 48.92
CA ALA A 473 -47.88 -16.03 50.12
C ALA A 473 -48.64 -17.26 50.66
N THR A 474 -49.74 -17.68 50.03
CA THR A 474 -50.76 -18.57 50.61
C THR A 474 -50.69 -20.05 50.21
N GLN A 475 -49.81 -20.44 49.29
CA GLN A 475 -49.54 -21.86 48.99
C GLN A 475 -48.03 -22.13 48.97
N ARG A 476 -47.48 -22.50 50.13
CA ARG A 476 -46.08 -22.90 50.32
C ARG A 476 -45.95 -24.42 50.47
N ASP A 477 -46.57 -25.17 49.57
CA ASP A 477 -46.42 -26.62 49.55
C ASP A 477 -45.13 -27.00 48.79
N PRO A 478 -44.13 -27.63 49.46
CA PRO A 478 -42.88 -28.06 48.83
C PRO A 478 -43.04 -29.24 47.85
N LEU A 479 -44.29 -29.59 47.53
CA LEU A 479 -44.72 -30.68 46.64
C LEU A 479 -45.41 -30.18 45.35
N THR A 480 -45.61 -28.86 45.22
CA THR A 480 -46.25 -28.23 44.05
C THR A 480 -45.44 -27.06 43.50
N THR A 481 -44.62 -26.41 44.32
CA THR A 481 -43.75 -25.29 43.92
C THR A 481 -42.29 -25.65 44.18
N PRO A 482 -41.37 -25.39 43.23
CA PRO A 482 -39.98 -25.81 43.36
C PRO A 482 -39.24 -25.07 44.48
N HIS A 483 -38.15 -25.68 44.92
CA HIS A 483 -37.26 -25.15 45.96
C HIS A 483 -36.51 -23.92 45.45
N GLU A 484 -36.24 -22.96 46.35
CA GLU A 484 -35.56 -21.70 46.00
C GLU A 484 -34.19 -21.92 45.33
N LEU A 485 -33.40 -22.86 45.88
CA LEU A 485 -32.12 -23.27 45.31
C LEU A 485 -32.27 -23.83 43.88
N THR A 486 -33.36 -24.53 43.57
CA THR A 486 -33.62 -25.09 42.23
C THR A 486 -33.85 -23.98 41.21
N VAL A 487 -34.52 -22.88 41.59
CA VAL A 487 -34.72 -21.71 40.71
C VAL A 487 -33.41 -20.95 40.49
N GLN A 488 -32.59 -20.77 41.53
CA GLN A 488 -31.25 -20.18 41.39
C GLN A 488 -30.34 -21.05 40.51
N PHE A 489 -30.31 -22.37 40.77
CA PHE A 489 -29.51 -23.33 40.01
C PHE A 489 -29.96 -23.44 38.55
N ALA A 490 -31.25 -23.36 38.25
CA ALA A 490 -31.76 -23.31 36.88
C ALA A 490 -31.17 -22.10 36.11
N LYS A 491 -31.28 -20.89 36.67
CA LYS A 491 -30.72 -19.67 36.06
C LYS A 491 -29.19 -19.76 35.90
N PHE A 492 -28.50 -20.32 36.89
CA PHE A 492 -27.05 -20.52 36.86
C PHE A 492 -26.65 -21.51 35.76
N LEU A 493 -27.26 -22.70 35.72
CA LEU A 493 -27.01 -23.75 34.73
C LEU A 493 -27.33 -23.27 33.31
N THR A 494 -28.47 -22.60 33.11
CA THR A 494 -28.84 -21.98 31.82
C THR A 494 -27.82 -20.93 31.39
N SER A 495 -27.28 -20.14 32.31
CA SER A 495 -26.23 -19.16 32.00
C SER A 495 -24.92 -19.84 31.59
N PHE A 496 -24.56 -20.94 32.27
CA PHE A 496 -23.41 -21.78 31.93
C PHE A 496 -23.52 -22.41 30.54
N LEU A 497 -24.67 -22.99 30.24
CA LEU A 497 -24.94 -23.62 28.95
C LEU A 497 -25.01 -22.59 27.82
N THR A 498 -25.55 -21.39 28.07
CA THR A 498 -25.50 -20.28 27.10
C THR A 498 -24.06 -19.92 26.71
N LEU A 499 -23.13 -19.89 27.67
CA LEU A 499 -21.70 -19.63 27.44
C LEU A 499 -20.92 -20.86 26.91
N ALA A 500 -21.53 -22.04 26.85
CA ALA A 500 -20.97 -23.22 26.19
C ALA A 500 -21.27 -23.25 24.67
N ILE A 501 -22.29 -22.52 24.22
CA ILE A 501 -22.76 -22.52 22.81
C ILE A 501 -21.99 -21.54 21.94
N THR A 502 -21.37 -20.49 22.50
CA THR A 502 -20.67 -19.43 21.74
C THR A 502 -19.30 -19.87 21.21
N HIS A 503 -19.18 -21.12 20.76
CA HIS A 503 -18.00 -21.70 20.14
C HIS A 503 -18.27 -21.92 18.65
N GLU A 504 -17.53 -21.24 17.78
CA GLU A 504 -17.51 -21.52 16.34
C GLU A 504 -16.56 -22.70 15.99
N ASP A 505 -15.73 -23.14 16.94
CA ASP A 505 -14.63 -24.09 16.71
C ASP A 505 -14.99 -25.57 16.92
N GLN A 506 -14.32 -26.43 16.16
CA GLN A 506 -14.33 -27.90 16.30
C GLN A 506 -13.46 -28.40 17.47
N ILE A 507 -13.45 -27.69 18.60
CA ILE A 507 -12.76 -28.15 19.81
C ILE A 507 -13.60 -29.26 20.46
N ASP A 508 -12.96 -30.35 20.92
CA ASP A 508 -13.64 -31.37 21.71
C ASP A 508 -14.17 -30.75 23.00
N GLU A 509 -15.50 -30.56 23.09
CA GLU A 509 -16.19 -29.99 24.24
C GLU A 509 -15.77 -30.63 25.57
N ARG A 510 -15.44 -31.94 25.55
CA ARG A 510 -15.05 -32.72 26.73
C ARG A 510 -13.66 -32.38 27.24
N SER A 511 -12.83 -31.73 26.42
CA SER A 511 -11.50 -31.25 26.79
C SER A 511 -11.53 -29.93 27.58
N GLU A 512 -12.61 -29.15 27.49
CA GLU A 512 -12.70 -27.88 28.24
C GLU A 512 -12.93 -28.13 29.74
N PRO A 513 -12.25 -27.38 30.64
CA PRO A 513 -12.54 -27.39 32.08
C PRO A 513 -14.01 -27.06 32.41
N LEU A 514 -14.71 -26.36 31.50
CA LEU A 514 -16.12 -26.04 31.61
C LEU A 514 -17.02 -27.27 31.70
N TYR A 515 -16.81 -28.26 30.82
CA TYR A 515 -17.62 -29.49 30.74
C TYR A 515 -17.59 -30.26 32.07
N ASN A 516 -16.39 -30.50 32.59
CA ASN A 516 -16.18 -31.14 33.88
C ASN A 516 -16.75 -30.31 35.04
N SER A 517 -16.65 -28.98 34.97
CA SER A 517 -17.21 -28.08 35.97
C SER A 517 -18.74 -28.13 36.04
N ILE A 518 -19.44 -28.14 34.90
CA ILE A 518 -20.90 -28.27 34.83
C ILE A 518 -21.35 -29.58 35.49
N ILE A 519 -20.69 -30.70 35.16
CA ILE A 519 -21.01 -32.02 35.75
C ILE A 519 -20.76 -32.02 37.27
N ARG A 520 -19.65 -31.43 37.75
CA ARG A 520 -19.36 -31.35 39.20
C ARG A 520 -20.43 -30.56 39.96
N VAL A 521 -20.78 -29.36 39.50
CA VAL A 521 -21.81 -28.53 40.16
C VAL A 521 -23.18 -29.23 40.11
N ARG A 522 -23.53 -29.90 39.00
CA ARG A 522 -24.77 -30.68 38.88
C ARG A 522 -24.85 -31.80 39.93
N ASN A 523 -23.79 -32.59 40.06
CA ASN A 523 -23.75 -33.71 41.01
C ASN A 523 -23.79 -33.23 42.48
N ASP A 524 -23.13 -32.12 42.81
CA ASP A 524 -23.24 -31.47 44.13
C ASP A 524 -24.68 -30.98 44.40
N PHE A 525 -25.33 -30.36 43.41
CA PHE A 525 -26.72 -29.90 43.53
C PHE A 525 -27.71 -31.07 43.74
N GLU A 526 -27.60 -32.15 42.96
CA GLU A 526 -28.43 -33.36 43.14
C GLU A 526 -28.23 -34.00 44.53
N THR A 527 -27.00 -33.98 45.04
CA THR A 527 -26.67 -34.44 46.39
C THR A 527 -27.34 -33.58 47.47
N VAL A 528 -27.38 -32.26 47.28
CA VAL A 528 -28.07 -31.33 48.19
C VAL A 528 -29.59 -31.52 48.10
N MET A 529 -30.17 -31.59 46.90
CA MET A 529 -31.61 -31.79 46.72
C MET A 529 -32.10 -33.14 47.28
N THR A 530 -31.30 -34.20 47.15
CA THR A 530 -31.58 -35.52 47.76
C THR A 530 -31.50 -35.49 49.30
N LYS A 531 -30.72 -34.57 49.89
CA LYS A 531 -30.73 -34.33 51.34
C LYS A 531 -31.94 -33.50 51.78
N CYS A 532 -32.37 -32.53 50.97
CA CYS A 532 -33.56 -31.72 51.24
C CYS A 532 -34.86 -32.55 51.12
N SER A 533 -34.99 -33.41 50.11
CA SER A 533 -36.19 -34.23 49.90
C SER A 533 -36.52 -35.15 51.07
N LYS A 534 -35.50 -35.69 51.75
CA LYS A 534 -35.63 -36.52 52.97
C LYS A 534 -36.28 -35.81 54.17
N LYS A 535 -36.44 -34.48 54.14
CA LYS A 535 -37.18 -33.72 55.16
C LYS A 535 -38.68 -33.56 54.85
N THR A 536 -39.11 -33.95 53.66
CA THR A 536 -40.49 -33.78 53.16
C THR A 536 -41.27 -35.09 53.24
N LYS A 537 -42.59 -35.01 53.42
CA LYS A 537 -43.48 -36.19 53.57
C LYS A 537 -43.44 -37.17 52.39
N SER A 538 -43.16 -36.70 51.19
CA SER A 538 -42.97 -37.51 49.98
C SER A 538 -41.71 -37.04 49.23
N PRO A 539 -40.56 -37.72 49.40
CA PRO A 539 -39.28 -37.25 48.87
C PRO A 539 -39.23 -37.28 47.34
N GLU A 540 -39.79 -38.33 46.72
CA GLU A 540 -39.77 -38.55 45.27
C GLU A 540 -40.58 -37.48 44.53
N ARG A 541 -41.78 -37.15 45.05
CA ARG A 541 -42.61 -36.09 44.49
C ARG A 541 -41.92 -34.72 44.55
N MET A 542 -41.23 -34.40 45.65
CA MET A 542 -40.43 -33.18 45.74
C MET A 542 -39.28 -33.18 44.71
N LEU A 543 -38.58 -34.31 44.53
CA LEU A 543 -37.51 -34.41 43.52
C LEU A 543 -38.07 -34.26 42.09
N ALA A 544 -39.17 -34.94 41.76
CA ALA A 544 -39.86 -34.84 40.48
C ALA A 544 -40.25 -33.39 40.14
N THR A 545 -40.87 -32.64 41.07
CA THR A 545 -41.22 -31.23 40.85
C THR A 545 -39.99 -30.35 40.57
N ASN A 546 -38.87 -30.59 41.26
CA ASN A 546 -37.66 -29.80 41.08
C ASN A 546 -36.90 -30.13 39.79
N TYR A 547 -36.77 -31.41 39.44
CA TYR A 547 -36.14 -31.82 38.18
C TYR A 547 -37.01 -31.47 36.97
N MET A 548 -38.35 -31.52 37.09
CA MET A 548 -39.27 -31.06 36.05
C MET A 548 -39.12 -29.55 35.80
N TYR A 549 -38.93 -28.73 36.84
CA TYR A 549 -38.67 -27.31 36.68
C TYR A 549 -37.34 -27.05 35.93
N LEU A 550 -36.29 -27.80 36.24
CA LEU A 550 -35.00 -27.72 35.54
C LEU A 550 -35.13 -28.14 34.08
N TYR A 551 -35.75 -29.29 33.81
CA TYR A 551 -36.00 -29.78 32.46
C TYR A 551 -36.79 -28.77 31.61
N ASN A 552 -37.90 -28.23 32.13
CA ASN A 552 -38.68 -27.21 31.44
C ASN A 552 -37.88 -25.90 31.18
N SER A 553 -36.99 -25.52 32.10
CA SER A 553 -36.12 -24.35 31.93
C SER A 553 -35.09 -24.57 30.82
N LEU A 554 -34.47 -25.75 30.78
CA LEU A 554 -33.54 -26.16 29.72
C LEU A 554 -34.25 -26.28 28.37
N GLN A 555 -35.46 -26.84 28.32
CA GLN A 555 -36.22 -26.97 27.08
C GLN A 555 -36.65 -25.60 26.52
N HIS A 556 -37.07 -24.66 27.37
CA HIS A 556 -37.32 -23.27 26.94
C HIS A 556 -36.04 -22.63 26.38
N GLN A 557 -34.89 -22.85 27.01
CA GLN A 557 -33.61 -22.37 26.52
C GLN A 557 -33.29 -22.99 25.15
N HIS A 558 -33.42 -24.31 25.00
CA HIS A 558 -33.24 -25.04 23.75
C HIS A 558 -34.09 -24.46 22.60
N THR A 559 -35.39 -24.24 22.83
CA THR A 559 -36.27 -23.59 21.83
C THR A 559 -35.86 -22.16 21.51
N THR A 560 -35.38 -21.39 22.51
CA THR A 560 -34.89 -20.02 22.28
C THR A 560 -33.62 -20.00 21.42
N LEU A 561 -32.76 -21.01 21.56
CA LEU A 561 -31.48 -21.13 20.86
C LEU A 561 -31.63 -21.64 19.42
N GLN A 562 -32.54 -22.60 19.18
CA GLN A 562 -32.87 -23.10 17.83
C GLN A 562 -33.35 -22.00 16.86
N ILE A 563 -33.79 -20.85 17.37
CA ILE A 563 -34.20 -19.69 16.56
C ILE A 563 -32.98 -18.94 15.98
N TYR A 564 -31.79 -19.09 16.59
CA TYR A 564 -30.58 -18.35 16.20
C TYR A 564 -29.59 -19.18 15.40
N ASP A 565 -29.40 -20.46 15.74
CA ASP A 565 -28.55 -21.34 14.93
C ASP A 565 -29.03 -22.80 14.97
N SER A 566 -28.87 -23.50 13.85
CA SER A 566 -29.38 -24.85 13.61
C SER A 566 -28.31 -25.88 13.27
N ALA A 567 -27.03 -25.46 13.16
CA ALA A 567 -25.93 -26.32 12.72
C ALA A 567 -25.12 -26.98 13.86
N SER A 568 -25.07 -26.38 15.06
CA SER A 568 -24.13 -26.78 16.14
C SER A 568 -24.72 -26.63 17.55
N LEU A 569 -25.70 -27.46 17.92
CA LEU A 569 -26.04 -27.60 19.35
C LEU A 569 -24.93 -28.37 20.10
N PRO A 570 -24.38 -27.83 21.20
CA PRO A 570 -23.34 -28.52 21.96
C PRO A 570 -23.81 -29.83 22.57
N LEU A 571 -22.92 -30.82 22.57
CA LEU A 571 -23.10 -32.12 23.20
C LEU A 571 -23.48 -31.99 24.69
N ILE A 572 -22.84 -31.08 25.43
CA ILE A 572 -23.14 -30.86 26.86
C ILE A 572 -24.59 -30.41 27.11
N LEU A 573 -25.20 -29.63 26.20
CA LEU A 573 -26.59 -29.20 26.34
C LEU A 573 -27.53 -30.41 26.20
N LYS A 574 -27.28 -31.26 25.21
CA LYS A 574 -28.06 -32.48 24.98
C LYS A 574 -27.89 -33.50 26.11
N GLU A 575 -26.65 -33.76 26.55
CA GLU A 575 -26.36 -34.68 27.66
C GLU A 575 -26.94 -34.19 28.99
N THR A 576 -27.04 -32.88 29.23
CA THR A 576 -27.70 -32.34 30.43
C THR A 576 -29.23 -32.41 30.34
N GLU A 577 -29.82 -32.17 29.18
CA GLU A 577 -31.26 -32.32 28.93
C GLU A 577 -31.71 -33.80 29.09
N ASP A 578 -31.03 -34.74 28.42
CA ASP A 578 -31.32 -36.18 28.50
C ASP A 578 -31.18 -36.71 29.94
N HIS A 579 -30.17 -36.22 30.70
CA HIS A 579 -29.97 -36.58 32.11
C HIS A 579 -31.13 -36.12 33.01
N PHE A 580 -31.57 -34.86 32.90
CA PHE A 580 -32.71 -34.38 33.69
C PHE A 580 -34.03 -35.02 33.26
N LYS A 581 -34.21 -35.33 31.98
CA LYS A 581 -35.35 -36.11 31.49
C LYS A 581 -35.41 -37.50 32.12
N ALA A 582 -34.29 -38.23 32.13
CA ALA A 582 -34.21 -39.55 32.76
C ALA A 582 -34.52 -39.51 34.27
N LEU A 583 -34.06 -38.46 34.99
CA LEU A 583 -34.41 -38.25 36.39
C LEU A 583 -35.91 -37.96 36.57
N VAL A 584 -36.51 -37.14 35.71
CA VAL A 584 -37.96 -36.85 35.74
C VAL A 584 -38.77 -38.13 35.52
N GLU A 585 -38.41 -38.95 34.53
CA GLU A 585 -39.07 -40.24 34.26
C GLU A 585 -38.90 -41.21 35.44
N ALA A 586 -37.72 -41.28 36.06
CA ALA A 586 -37.47 -42.14 37.21
C ALA A 586 -38.31 -41.76 38.44
N PHE A 587 -38.38 -40.46 38.79
CA PHE A 587 -39.11 -40.01 39.99
C PHE A 587 -40.61 -39.78 39.79
N SER A 588 -41.10 -39.66 38.55
CA SER A 588 -42.54 -39.53 38.26
C SER A 588 -43.28 -40.88 38.20
N ASN A 589 -42.56 -41.98 38.03
CA ASN A 589 -43.12 -43.33 37.92
C ASN A 589 -43.25 -44.08 39.25
N VAL A 590 -42.77 -43.52 40.36
CA VAL A 590 -42.94 -44.12 41.70
C VAL A 590 -44.32 -43.77 42.25
N LYS A 591 -45.05 -44.78 42.74
CA LYS A 591 -46.46 -44.70 43.18
C LYS A 591 -46.61 -44.58 44.68
#